data_AF-M5EJP8-F1
#
_entry.id   AF-M5EJP8-F1
#
_cell.length_a   1.000
_cell.length_b   1.000
_cell.length_c   1.000
_cell.angle_alpha   90.00
_cell.angle_beta   90.00
_cell.angle_gamma   90.00
#
_symmetry.space_group_name_H-M   'P 1'
#
loop_
_entity.id
_entity.type
_entity.pdbx_description
1 polymer ?
#
loop_
_entity_poly.entity_id
_entity_poly.type
_entity_poly.pdbx_seq_one_letter_code
_entity_poly.pdbx_strand_id
1 'polypeptide(L)'
;MQSTLSPPIGYLAGLLAILFTSSAALAACPLELAVYGDAESEAGIDFRPTVESAVVANTFKMVLDKGVVLDGIVMWTEGVARPHGSLMYRCPTGDVTGDELAACTVWEGVIYSSDEQGKIALLPAEGVDAPKTLIFPDLGPSLQMSAAYGENGFSKVPWDVFALKGCQE
;
A
#
# COMPACT_ATOMS: atom_id res chain seq x y z
N MET A 1 -0.48 -57.78 -67.17
CA MET A 1 -1.05 -56.47 -66.79
C MET A 1 -1.25 -56.51 -65.28
N GLN A 2 -0.28 -56.04 -64.48
CA GLN A 2 -0.26 -54.69 -63.84
C GLN A 2 -1.65 -54.32 -63.26
N SER A 3 -1.85 -53.94 -61.99
CA SER A 3 -0.94 -53.39 -60.99
C SER A 3 -1.53 -53.55 -59.58
N THR A 4 -0.66 -53.64 -58.58
CA THR A 4 -0.91 -53.64 -57.13
C THR A 4 -1.28 -52.23 -56.63
N LEU A 5 -2.21 -52.12 -55.67
CA LEU A 5 -2.38 -50.92 -54.84
C LEU A 5 -2.29 -51.29 -53.35
N SER A 6 -1.21 -50.81 -52.71
CA SER A 6 -1.06 -50.72 -51.25
C SER A 6 -1.77 -49.47 -50.71
N PRO A 7 -2.23 -49.46 -49.45
CA PRO A 7 -2.54 -48.21 -48.75
C PRO A 7 -1.29 -47.63 -48.07
N PRO A 8 -1.15 -46.29 -47.98
CA PRO A 8 0.00 -45.66 -47.35
C PRO A 8 -0.16 -45.57 -45.83
N ILE A 9 0.95 -45.85 -45.16
CA ILE A 9 1.22 -45.59 -43.75
C ILE A 9 1.25 -44.06 -43.55
N GLY A 10 0.21 -43.53 -42.89
CA GLY A 10 0.11 -42.12 -42.51
C GLY A 10 0.73 -41.89 -41.13
N TYR A 11 1.81 -41.10 -41.11
CA TYR A 11 2.56 -40.65 -39.95
C TYR A 11 1.70 -40.06 -38.82
N LEU A 12 1.80 -40.62 -37.61
CA LEU A 12 1.38 -39.98 -36.35
C LEU A 12 2.49 -39.04 -35.88
N ALA A 13 2.39 -37.76 -36.24
CA ALA A 13 3.24 -36.70 -35.68
C ALA A 13 2.56 -36.14 -34.41
N GLY A 14 3.15 -36.41 -33.25
CA GLY A 14 2.68 -35.91 -31.95
C GLY A 14 2.91 -34.42 -31.81
N LEU A 15 1.86 -33.67 -31.48
CA LEU A 15 1.92 -32.28 -31.06
C LEU A 15 2.06 -32.23 -29.53
N LEU A 16 3.28 -31.97 -29.06
CA LEU A 16 3.55 -31.63 -27.67
C LEU A 16 3.31 -30.12 -27.48
N ALA A 17 2.12 -29.76 -26.99
CA ALA A 17 1.79 -28.38 -26.65
C ALA A 17 2.51 -27.98 -25.35
N ILE A 18 3.55 -27.16 -25.46
CA ILE A 18 4.23 -26.56 -24.31
C ILE A 18 3.33 -25.42 -23.82
N LEU A 19 2.58 -25.67 -22.75
CA LEU A 19 1.88 -24.63 -21.99
C LEU A 19 2.94 -23.79 -21.27
N PHE A 20 3.26 -22.62 -21.81
CA PHE A 20 4.00 -21.60 -21.07
C PHE A 20 3.08 -21.07 -19.96
N THR A 21 3.19 -21.64 -18.77
CA THR A 21 2.67 -21.01 -17.56
C THR A 21 3.53 -19.79 -17.29
N SER A 22 3.04 -18.60 -17.61
CA SER A 22 3.59 -17.34 -17.14
C SER A 22 3.47 -17.31 -15.62
N SER A 23 4.48 -17.82 -14.91
CA SER A 23 4.66 -17.45 -13.50
C SER A 23 4.90 -15.95 -13.51
N ALA A 24 3.92 -15.18 -13.04
CA ALA A 24 4.18 -13.82 -12.60
C ALA A 24 5.26 -13.95 -11.54
N ALA A 25 6.50 -13.59 -11.89
CA ALA A 25 7.53 -13.38 -10.90
C ALA A 25 7.00 -12.24 -10.05
N LEU A 26 6.47 -12.55 -8.87
CA LEU A 26 6.25 -11.54 -7.84
C LEU A 26 7.64 -11.02 -7.52
N ALA A 27 8.02 -9.88 -8.11
CA ALA A 27 9.09 -9.09 -7.55
C ALA A 27 8.80 -8.96 -6.06
N ALA A 28 9.81 -9.17 -5.22
CA ALA A 28 9.67 -8.92 -3.80
C ALA A 28 9.04 -7.54 -3.63
N CYS A 29 7.98 -7.44 -2.84
CA CYS A 29 7.26 -6.20 -2.62
C CYS A 29 7.64 -5.68 -1.24
N PRO A 30 8.85 -5.13 -1.07
CA PRO A 30 9.22 -4.60 0.23
C PRO A 30 8.32 -3.39 0.54
N LEU A 31 8.02 -3.17 1.82
CA LEU A 31 7.03 -2.21 2.28
C LEU A 31 7.28 -0.81 1.71
N GLU A 32 8.53 -0.37 1.61
CA GLU A 32 8.93 0.94 1.11
C GLU A 32 8.63 1.18 -0.38
N LEU A 33 8.25 0.14 -1.13
CA LEU A 33 7.80 0.27 -2.52
C LEU A 33 6.28 0.09 -2.65
N ALA A 34 5.60 -0.32 -1.60
CA ALA A 34 4.22 -0.76 -1.65
C ALA A 34 3.22 0.39 -1.91
N VAL A 35 2.20 0.07 -2.71
CA VAL A 35 1.06 0.94 -3.01
C VAL A 35 -0.22 0.25 -2.54
N TYR A 36 -1.02 0.95 -1.74
CA TYR A 36 -2.31 0.48 -1.25
C TYR A 36 -3.42 1.39 -1.73
N GLY A 37 -4.64 0.86 -1.76
CA GLY A 37 -5.83 1.65 -2.08
C GLY A 37 -7.02 1.22 -1.25
N ASP A 38 -7.86 2.19 -0.93
CA ASP A 38 -9.17 1.99 -0.34
C ASP A 38 -10.06 1.17 -1.31
N ALA A 39 -11.06 0.49 -0.76
CA ALA A 39 -11.96 -0.35 -1.58
C ALA A 39 -12.99 0.48 -2.35
N GLU A 40 -13.25 1.69 -1.90
CA GLU A 40 -14.52 2.37 -2.13
C GLU A 40 -14.36 3.82 -2.58
N SER A 41 -13.19 4.42 -2.39
CA SER A 41 -12.80 5.79 -2.74
C SER A 41 -11.51 5.81 -3.57
N GLU A 42 -11.10 7.00 -4.02
CA GLU A 42 -9.83 7.21 -4.72
C GLU A 42 -8.63 7.30 -3.77
N ALA A 43 -8.83 7.04 -2.46
CA ALA A 43 -7.77 7.14 -1.49
C ALA A 43 -6.71 6.06 -1.69
N GLY A 44 -5.45 6.47 -1.74
CA GLY A 44 -4.28 5.62 -1.91
C GLY A 44 -3.21 5.90 -0.87
N ILE A 45 -2.35 4.90 -0.65
CA ILE A 45 -1.16 5.03 0.20
C ILE A 45 0.05 4.58 -0.61
N ASP A 46 1.01 5.48 -0.75
CA ASP A 46 2.27 5.24 -1.46
C ASP A 46 3.41 5.26 -0.44
N PHE A 47 3.96 4.10 -0.12
CA PHE A 47 5.18 4.02 0.67
C PHE A 47 6.39 4.47 -0.17
N ARG A 48 7.43 4.94 0.52
CA ARG A 48 8.70 5.32 -0.08
C ARG A 48 9.86 4.98 0.87
N PRO A 49 11.08 4.77 0.35
CA PRO A 49 12.25 4.58 1.20
C PRO A 49 12.42 5.71 2.22
N THR A 50 12.71 5.34 3.46
CA THR A 50 12.94 6.31 4.53
C THR A 50 14.37 6.81 4.44
N VAL A 51 14.55 8.06 4.01
CA VAL A 51 15.90 8.64 3.84
C VAL A 51 16.47 9.02 5.22
N GLU A 52 17.61 8.43 5.57
CA GLU A 52 18.53 8.80 6.66
C GLU A 52 17.87 9.35 7.95
N SER A 53 16.84 8.68 8.45
CA SER A 53 16.21 9.01 9.74
C SER A 53 16.47 7.90 10.76
N ALA A 54 17.01 8.28 11.92
CA ALA A 54 17.23 7.33 13.02
C ALA A 54 15.95 6.97 13.78
N VAL A 55 14.89 7.77 13.62
CA VAL A 55 13.66 7.68 14.43
C VAL A 55 12.43 7.31 13.60
N VAL A 56 12.41 7.65 12.30
CA VAL A 56 11.33 7.28 11.40
C VAL A 56 11.63 5.88 10.86
N ALA A 57 10.69 4.96 11.08
CA ALA A 57 10.79 3.57 10.65
C ALA A 57 10.18 3.32 9.26
N ASN A 58 9.19 4.12 8.87
CA ASN A 58 8.57 4.06 7.54
C ASN A 58 8.11 5.45 7.13
N THR A 59 8.17 5.74 5.83
CA THR A 59 7.65 6.98 5.25
C THR A 59 6.67 6.66 4.13
N PHE A 60 5.57 7.39 4.06
CA PHE A 60 4.57 7.21 3.01
C PHE A 60 3.84 8.52 2.70
N LYS A 61 3.00 8.49 1.68
CA LYS A 61 1.99 9.52 1.42
C LYS A 61 0.62 8.89 1.39
N MET A 62 -0.36 9.59 1.92
CA MET A 62 -1.76 9.28 1.66
C MET A 62 -2.30 10.28 0.64
N VAL A 63 -2.72 9.77 -0.50
CA VAL A 63 -3.33 10.56 -1.57
C VAL A 63 -4.84 10.40 -1.45
N LEU A 64 -5.55 11.52 -1.43
CA LEU A 64 -7.00 11.59 -1.35
C LEU A 64 -7.53 12.25 -2.64
N ASP A 65 -8.86 12.28 -2.79
CA ASP A 65 -9.48 12.95 -3.93
C ASP A 65 -9.16 14.45 -3.95
N LYS A 66 -9.44 15.11 -5.09
CA LYS A 66 -9.21 16.55 -5.29
C LYS A 66 -7.74 16.98 -5.08
N GLY A 67 -6.80 16.04 -5.17
CA GLY A 67 -5.36 16.30 -5.07
C GLY A 67 -4.89 16.60 -3.66
N VAL A 68 -5.66 16.25 -2.63
CA VAL A 68 -5.22 16.37 -1.23
C VAL A 68 -4.19 15.27 -0.95
N VAL A 69 -3.05 15.66 -0.40
CA VAL A 69 -1.96 14.76 -0.05
C VAL A 69 -1.57 15.00 1.40
N LEU A 70 -1.46 13.92 2.15
CA LEU A 70 -0.98 13.89 3.52
C LEU A 70 0.40 13.23 3.55
N ASP A 71 1.36 13.86 4.21
CA ASP A 71 2.67 13.28 4.47
C ASP A 71 2.55 12.33 5.67
N GLY A 72 2.95 11.07 5.48
CA GLY A 72 2.90 10.03 6.49
C GLY A 72 4.28 9.64 6.98
N ILE A 73 4.43 9.55 8.30
CA ILE A 73 5.61 8.97 8.95
C ILE A 73 5.17 7.96 9.99
N VAL A 74 6.03 6.99 10.27
CA VAL A 74 5.85 6.03 11.35
C VAL A 74 7.05 6.07 12.28
N MET A 75 6.81 6.22 13.57
CA MET A 75 7.83 6.11 14.61
C MET A 75 7.40 5.05 15.62
N TRP A 76 8.37 4.37 16.23
CA TRP A 76 8.07 3.42 17.29
C TRP A 76 7.94 4.14 18.63
N THR A 77 6.85 3.89 19.35
CA THR A 77 6.63 4.48 20.68
C THR A 77 7.65 3.97 21.70
N GLU A 78 8.02 4.82 22.65
CA GLU A 78 8.75 4.40 23.85
C GLU A 78 7.87 3.55 24.77
N GLY A 79 8.49 2.68 25.57
CA GLY A 79 7.79 1.76 26.46
C GLY A 79 7.24 0.54 25.73
N VAL A 80 5.92 0.45 25.58
CA VAL A 80 5.30 -0.62 24.78
C VAL A 80 5.45 -0.24 23.31
N ALA A 81 6.43 -0.85 22.64
CA ALA A 81 6.80 -0.52 21.26
C ALA A 81 5.64 -0.78 20.28
N ARG A 82 5.17 0.28 19.61
CA ARG A 82 4.12 0.23 18.58
C ARG A 82 4.46 1.15 17.42
N PRO A 83 4.16 0.78 16.16
CA PRO A 83 4.33 1.65 15.01
C PRO A 83 3.24 2.75 15.03
N HIS A 84 3.58 3.88 15.62
CA HIS A 84 2.72 5.06 15.67
C HIS A 84 2.90 5.87 14.40
N GLY A 85 1.85 5.91 13.59
CA GLY A 85 1.78 6.75 12.41
C GLY A 85 1.25 8.14 12.74
N SER A 86 1.74 9.13 12.00
CA SER A 86 1.17 10.48 11.95
C SER A 86 0.95 10.86 10.50
N LEU A 87 -0.21 11.46 10.19
CA LEU A 87 -0.55 12.01 8.88
C LEU A 87 -0.63 13.53 8.99
N MET A 88 0.11 14.22 8.12
CA MET A 88 0.29 15.67 8.18
C MET A 88 -0.19 16.33 6.90
N TYR A 89 -1.01 17.38 7.03
CA TYR A 89 -1.49 18.16 5.90
C TYR A 89 -0.80 19.52 5.83
N ARG A 90 0.07 19.69 4.82
CA ARG A 90 0.75 20.97 4.54
C ARG A 90 1.41 21.58 5.79
N CYS A 91 2.02 20.72 6.62
CA CYS A 91 2.77 21.19 7.77
C CYS A 91 3.93 22.10 7.34
N PRO A 92 4.19 23.18 8.08
CA PRO A 92 5.36 24.00 7.84
C PRO A 92 6.64 23.18 8.02
N THR A 93 7.72 23.62 7.38
CA THR A 93 9.03 22.99 7.48
C THR A 93 10.01 23.92 8.19
N GLY A 94 10.96 23.38 8.94
CA GLY A 94 12.00 24.16 9.64
C GLY A 94 11.76 24.20 11.14
N ASP A 95 11.93 25.37 11.75
CA ASP A 95 11.65 25.58 13.17
C ASP A 95 10.13 25.69 13.38
N VAL A 96 9.51 24.56 13.71
CA VAL A 96 8.06 24.42 13.87
C VAL A 96 7.75 24.24 15.35
N THR A 97 6.81 25.03 15.87
CA THR A 97 6.34 24.87 17.25
C THR A 97 5.43 23.64 17.38
N GLY A 98 5.28 23.13 18.61
CA GLY A 98 4.37 22.00 18.87
C GLY A 98 2.92 22.28 18.47
N ASP A 99 2.46 23.53 18.66
CA ASP A 99 1.09 23.93 18.31
C ASP A 99 0.88 23.99 16.80
N GLU A 100 1.88 24.48 16.04
CA GLU A 100 1.82 24.48 14.57
C GLU A 100 1.80 23.07 14.01
N LEU A 101 2.63 22.16 14.57
CA LEU A 101 2.64 20.76 14.17
C LEU A 101 1.30 20.08 14.51
N ALA A 102 0.77 20.29 15.72
CA ALA A 102 -0.52 19.74 16.13
C ALA A 102 -1.67 20.24 15.25
N ALA A 103 -1.65 21.50 14.82
CA ALA A 103 -2.69 22.08 13.97
C ALA A 103 -2.72 21.52 12.54
N CYS A 104 -1.58 21.03 12.04
CA CYS A 104 -1.46 20.45 10.70
C CYS A 104 -1.40 18.92 10.71
N THR A 105 -1.30 18.27 11.88
CA THR A 105 -1.47 16.84 12.04
C THR A 105 -2.96 16.46 11.98
N VAL A 106 -3.29 15.62 11.02
CA VAL A 106 -4.66 15.21 10.67
C VAL A 106 -5.08 13.96 11.42
N TRP A 107 -4.16 13.03 11.63
CA TRP A 107 -4.42 11.75 12.27
C TRP A 107 -3.14 11.24 12.94
N GLU A 108 -3.31 10.59 14.09
CA GLU A 108 -2.26 9.91 14.82
C GLU A 108 -2.79 8.60 15.38
N GLY A 109 -2.02 7.53 15.29
CA GLY A 109 -2.44 6.24 15.83
C GLY A 109 -1.52 5.08 15.48
N VAL A 110 -1.82 3.91 16.05
CA VAL A 110 -1.09 2.68 15.70
C VAL A 110 -1.58 2.16 14.37
N ILE A 111 -0.67 1.95 13.42
CA ILE A 111 -0.97 1.29 12.15
C ILE A 111 -0.86 -0.21 12.33
N TYR A 112 -1.93 -0.92 11.98
CA TYR A 112 -1.93 -2.38 11.96
C TYR A 112 -1.90 -2.91 10.53
N SER A 113 -1.53 -4.17 10.41
CA SER A 113 -1.58 -4.90 9.16
C SER A 113 -2.43 -6.15 9.29
N SER A 114 -2.90 -6.67 8.16
CA SER A 114 -3.44 -8.03 8.08
C SER A 114 -2.87 -8.81 6.90
N ASP A 115 -2.73 -10.12 7.09
CA ASP A 115 -2.36 -11.07 6.05
C ASP A 115 -3.59 -11.63 5.33
N GLU A 116 -3.37 -12.54 4.38
CA GLU A 116 -4.45 -13.16 3.58
C GLU A 116 -5.42 -14.00 4.43
N GLN A 117 -4.99 -14.40 5.62
CA GLN A 117 -5.80 -15.19 6.56
C GLN A 117 -6.55 -14.32 7.57
N GLY A 118 -6.41 -12.99 7.47
CA GLY A 118 -7.05 -12.05 8.40
C GLY A 118 -6.35 -11.97 9.75
N LYS A 119 -5.11 -12.47 9.89
CA LYS A 119 -4.34 -12.32 11.12
C LYS A 119 -3.90 -10.88 11.24
N ILE A 120 -4.14 -10.26 12.39
CA ILE A 120 -3.71 -8.90 12.67
C ILE A 120 -2.29 -8.89 13.23
N ALA A 121 -1.47 -7.97 12.75
CA ALA A 121 -0.13 -7.70 13.25
C ALA A 121 0.15 -6.19 13.28
N LEU A 122 1.32 -5.81 13.80
CA LEU A 122 1.83 -4.45 13.70
C LEU A 122 2.42 -4.22 12.31
N LEU A 123 2.37 -2.98 11.82
CA LEU A 123 3.06 -2.60 10.59
C LEU A 123 4.55 -3.04 10.65
N PRO A 124 5.06 -3.74 9.62
CA PRO A 124 6.45 -4.16 9.62
C PRO A 124 7.40 -2.97 9.36
N ALA A 125 8.70 -3.22 9.55
CA ALA A 125 9.73 -2.24 9.21
C ALA A 125 9.99 -2.22 7.69
N GLU A 126 10.65 -1.18 7.23
CA GLU A 126 11.24 -1.08 5.88
C GLU A 126 12.11 -2.31 5.55
N GLY A 127 12.08 -2.73 4.28
CA GLY A 127 12.76 -3.92 3.74
C GLY A 127 12.02 -5.25 3.95
N VAL A 128 10.95 -5.26 4.73
CA VAL A 128 10.09 -6.44 4.93
C VAL A 128 8.96 -6.46 3.90
N ASP A 129 8.52 -7.65 3.50
CA ASP A 129 7.40 -7.82 2.59
C ASP A 129 6.14 -7.05 3.05
N ALA A 130 5.55 -6.35 2.10
CA ALA A 130 4.35 -5.57 2.28
C ALA A 130 3.17 -6.48 2.69
N PRO A 131 2.47 -6.18 3.79
CA PRO A 131 1.27 -6.90 4.17
C PRO A 131 0.15 -6.70 3.14
N LYS A 132 -0.88 -7.54 3.22
CA LYS A 132 -2.00 -7.51 2.26
C LYS A 132 -2.93 -6.35 2.49
N THR A 133 -3.14 -6.01 3.75
CA THR A 133 -3.96 -4.85 4.13
C THR A 133 -3.30 -4.06 5.24
N LEU A 134 -3.53 -2.76 5.23
CA LEU A 134 -3.23 -1.85 6.32
C LEU A 134 -4.53 -1.36 6.96
N ILE A 135 -4.44 -1.05 8.25
CA ILE A 135 -5.57 -0.57 9.05
C ILE A 135 -5.11 0.69 9.80
N PHE A 136 -5.82 1.78 9.56
CA PHE A 136 -5.66 3.11 10.16
C PHE A 136 -6.90 3.39 11.02
N PRO A 137 -6.90 3.02 12.31
CA PRO A 137 -8.09 3.16 13.13
C PRO A 137 -8.58 4.60 13.19
N ASP A 138 -9.90 4.79 13.01
CA ASP A 138 -10.59 6.07 13.13
C ASP A 138 -10.11 7.14 12.12
N LEU A 139 -9.63 6.71 10.95
CA LEU A 139 -9.10 7.60 9.92
C LEU A 139 -10.20 8.51 9.37
N GLY A 140 -11.37 7.95 9.06
CA GLY A 140 -12.47 8.70 8.47
C GLY A 140 -12.93 9.89 9.33
N PRO A 141 -13.27 9.67 10.61
CA PRO A 141 -13.63 10.77 11.52
C PRO A 141 -12.51 11.79 11.71
N SER A 142 -11.26 11.34 11.84
CA SER A 142 -10.09 12.24 11.96
C SER A 142 -9.95 13.15 10.75
N LEU A 143 -10.11 12.58 9.55
CA LEU A 143 -10.12 13.32 8.29
C LEU A 143 -11.21 14.38 8.27
N GLN A 144 -12.45 14.02 8.62
CA GLN A 144 -13.60 14.94 8.60
C GLN A 144 -13.45 16.13 9.56
N MET A 145 -12.73 15.94 10.66
CA MET A 145 -12.48 17.01 11.65
C MET A 145 -11.26 17.87 11.31
N SER A 146 -10.50 17.50 10.28
CA SER A 146 -9.24 18.15 9.94
C SER A 146 -9.37 19.29 8.93
N ALA A 147 -8.35 20.14 8.88
CA ALA A 147 -8.23 21.16 7.85
C ALA A 147 -8.10 20.58 6.42
N ALA A 148 -7.71 19.31 6.27
CA ALA A 148 -7.62 18.65 4.98
C ALA A 148 -8.98 18.38 4.34
N TYR A 149 -10.04 18.24 5.15
CA TYR A 149 -11.41 18.05 4.65
C TYR A 149 -11.92 19.28 3.89
N GLY A 150 -11.57 20.47 4.39
CA GLY A 150 -11.98 21.75 3.81
C GLY A 150 -13.50 21.95 3.76
N GLU A 151 -13.94 23.06 3.18
CA GLU A 151 -15.36 23.43 3.13
C GLU A 151 -16.20 22.48 2.25
N ASN A 152 -15.59 21.93 1.20
CA ASN A 152 -16.27 21.08 0.21
C ASN A 152 -16.17 19.58 0.53
N GLY A 153 -15.50 19.21 1.62
CA GLY A 153 -15.23 17.82 2.00
C GLY A 153 -14.49 17.01 0.92
N PHE A 154 -14.33 15.71 1.20
CA PHE A 154 -14.01 14.71 0.18
C PHE A 154 -15.29 14.20 -0.48
N SER A 155 -15.22 13.82 -1.75
CA SER A 155 -16.35 13.18 -2.45
C SER A 155 -16.74 11.87 -1.79
N LYS A 156 -15.75 11.18 -1.20
CA LYS A 156 -15.95 10.05 -0.32
C LYS A 156 -14.83 10.01 0.72
N VAL A 157 -15.20 9.83 1.98
CA VAL A 157 -14.24 9.62 3.07
C VAL A 157 -13.75 8.17 2.99
N PRO A 158 -12.43 7.92 3.01
CA PRO A 158 -11.90 6.57 2.96
C PRO A 158 -12.28 5.77 4.20
N TRP A 159 -12.25 4.45 4.07
CA TRP A 159 -12.37 3.58 5.23
C TRP A 159 -11.02 3.52 5.96
N ASP A 160 -11.03 2.86 7.11
CA ASP A 160 -9.82 2.61 7.89
C ASP A 160 -8.91 1.55 7.22
N VAL A 161 -9.39 0.83 6.20
CA VAL A 161 -8.70 -0.35 5.63
C VAL A 161 -8.27 -0.12 4.19
N PHE A 162 -6.98 -0.32 3.92
CA PHE A 162 -6.38 -0.18 2.59
C PHE A 162 -5.78 -1.51 2.15
N ALA A 163 -6.05 -1.92 0.91
CA ALA A 163 -5.57 -3.18 0.35
C ALA A 163 -4.40 -2.95 -0.60
N LEU A 164 -3.39 -3.83 -0.55
CA LEU A 164 -2.22 -3.80 -1.41
C LEU A 164 -2.65 -3.89 -2.88
N LYS A 165 -2.21 -2.93 -3.70
CA LYS A 165 -2.48 -2.85 -5.13
C LYS A 165 -1.27 -3.28 -5.96
N GLY A 166 -0.08 -3.11 -5.42
CA GLY A 166 1.17 -3.46 -6.08
C GLY A 166 2.35 -2.77 -5.41
N CYS A 167 3.47 -2.73 -6.12
CA CYS A 167 4.69 -2.08 -5.69
C CYS A 167 5.20 -1.22 -6.85
N GLN A 168 5.87 -0.13 -6.51
CA GLN A 168 6.55 0.74 -7.44
C GLN A 168 7.76 0.01 -8.05
N GLU A 169 8.06 0.29 -9.32
CA GLU A 169 9.22 -0.23 -10.07
C GLU A 169 10.49 0.61 -9.85
#